data_AF-A0A383BAY6-F1
#
_entry.id   AF-A0A383BAY6-F1
#
_cell.length_a   1.000
_cell.length_b   1.000
_cell.length_c   1.000
_cell.angle_alpha   90.00
_cell.angle_beta   90.00
_cell.angle_gamma   90.00
#
_symmetry.space_group_name_H-M   'P 1'
#
loop_
_entity.id
_entity.type
_entity.pdbx_description
1 polymer ?
#
loop_
_entity_poly.entity_id
_entity_poly.type
_entity_poly.pdbx_seq_one_letter_code
_entity_poly.pdbx_strand_id
1 'polypeptide(L)' 'MSVQITATMVSELRQKTGVGLMDCKKALVESEGDSEKAITALRKQGVSTAAK' A
#
# COMPACT_ATOMS: atom_id res chain seq x y z
N MET A 1 15.47 -13.40 -3.92
CA MET A 1 15.51 -12.53 -2.73
C MET A 1 14.09 -12.43 -2.21
N SER A 2 13.80 -12.94 -1.01
CA SER A 2 12.45 -12.94 -0.45
C SER A 2 12.13 -11.57 0.11
N VAL A 3 11.17 -10.88 -0.50
CA VAL A 3 10.62 -9.63 0.02
C VAL A 3 9.98 -9.87 1.37
N GLN A 4 10.51 -9.20 2.40
CA GLN A 4 9.97 -9.23 3.74
C GLN A 4 9.13 -7.98 3.97
N ILE A 5 7.81 -8.13 3.84
CA ILE A 5 6.85 -7.08 4.18
C ILE A 5 6.75 -7.03 5.71
N THR A 6 7.32 -5.99 6.32
CA THR A 6 7.25 -5.81 7.77
C THR A 6 6.00 -5.05 8.18
N ALA A 7 5.53 -5.25 9.42
CA ALA A 7 4.42 -4.47 9.99
C ALA A 7 4.72 -2.96 10.00
N THR A 8 5.99 -2.59 10.12
CA THR A 8 6.47 -1.21 10.03
C THR A 8 6.22 -0.62 8.64
N MET A 9 6.57 -1.35 7.57
CA MET A 9 6.30 -0.91 6.19
C MET A 9 4.81 -0.69 5.94
N VAL A 10 3.96 -1.61 6.40
CA VAL A 10 2.49 -1.48 6.29
C VAL A 10 2.00 -0.25 7.05
N SER A 11 2.52 -0.01 8.25
CA SER A 11 2.15 1.14 9.08
C SER A 11 2.59 2.46 8.46
N GLU A 12 3.80 2.51 7.90
CA GLU A 12 4.35 3.71 7.25
C GLU A 12 3.56 4.03 5.96
N LEU A 13 3.23 3.00 5.17
CA LEU A 13 2.39 3.15 4.00
C LEU A 13 0.98 3.65 4.35
N ARG A 14 0.40 3.12 5.45
CA ARG A 14 -0.89 3.59 5.97
C ARG A 14 -0.82 5.05 6.41
N GLN A 15 0.25 5.49 7.07
CA GLN A 15 0.40 6.89 7.47
C GLN A 15 0.54 7.82 6.26
N LYS A 16 1.24 7.37 5.20
CA LYS A 16 1.43 8.15 3.97
C LYS A 16 0.17 8.24 3.09
N THR A 17 -0.61 7.18 3.04
CA THR A 17 -1.74 7.05 2.10
C THR A 17 -3.11 7.17 2.75
N GLY A 18 -3.21 6.95 4.07
CA GLY A 18 -4.46 6.93 4.81
C GLY A 18 -5.34 5.70 4.56
N VAL A 19 -4.88 4.73 3.75
CA VAL A 19 -5.69 3.57 3.34
C VAL A 19 -5.71 2.50 4.44
N GLY A 20 -6.72 1.63 4.41
CA GLY A 20 -6.87 0.52 5.35
C GLY A 20 -5.62 -0.37 5.44
N LEU A 21 -5.36 -0.91 6.64
CA LEU A 21 -4.16 -1.70 6.93
C LEU A 21 -4.01 -2.93 6.00
N MET A 22 -5.15 -3.55 5.63
CA MET A 22 -5.19 -4.69 4.71
C MET A 22 -4.85 -4.32 3.27
N ASP A 23 -5.33 -3.18 2.79
CA ASP A 23 -5.00 -2.67 1.45
C ASP A 23 -3.54 -2.27 1.37
N CYS A 24 -3.00 -1.60 2.41
CA CYS A 24 -1.57 -1.29 2.49
C CYS A 24 -0.71 -2.57 2.46
N LYS A 25 -1.11 -3.61 3.20
CA LYS A 25 -0.41 -4.89 3.17
C LYS A 25 -0.47 -5.55 1.79
N LYS A 26 -1.65 -5.58 1.15
CA LYS A 26 -1.82 -6.10 -0.22
C LYS A 26 -0.96 -5.34 -1.22
N ALA A 27 -1.01 -4.02 -1.19
CA ALA A 27 -0.26 -3.16 -2.11
C ALA A 27 1.25 -3.37 -1.95
N LEU A 28 1.77 -3.50 -0.72
CA LEU A 28 3.19 -3.81 -0.50
C LEU A 28 3.53 -5.22 -0.99
N VAL A 29 2.66 -6.21 -0.76
CA VAL A 29 2.90 -7.58 -1.25
C VAL A 29 2.96 -7.62 -2.78
N GLU A 30 2.02 -6.95 -3.45
CA GLU A 30 1.94 -6.88 -4.92
C GLU A 30 3.06 -6.01 -5.51
N SER A 31 3.54 -5.03 -4.74
CA SER A 31 4.66 -4.18 -5.10
C SER A 31 6.01 -4.73 -4.65
N GLU A 32 6.07 -5.97 -4.15
CA GLU A 32 7.34 -6.57 -3.72
C GLU A 32 8.09 -5.72 -2.66
N GLY A 33 7.34 -5.09 -1.75
CA GLY A 33 7.87 -4.20 -0.70
C GLY A 33 8.26 -2.81 -1.18
N ASP A 34 8.05 -2.49 -2.46
CA ASP A 34 8.27 -1.18 -3.02
C ASP A 34 7.16 -0.22 -2.56
N SER A 35 7.55 0.74 -1.74
CA SER A 35 6.63 1.72 -1.16
C SER A 35 6.11 2.72 -2.18
N GLU A 36 6.87 3.11 -3.21
CA GLU A 36 6.38 4.02 -4.26
C GLU A 36 5.36 3.33 -5.17
N LYS A 37 5.64 2.08 -5.57
CA LYS A 37 4.67 1.27 -6.32
C LYS A 37 3.42 1.02 -5.48
N ALA A 38 3.56 0.71 -4.19
CA ALA A 38 2.42 0.49 -3.32
C ALA A 38 1.57 1.76 -3.14
N ILE A 39 2.19 2.94 -2.95
CA ILE A 39 1.47 4.23 -2.91
C ILE A 39 0.73 4.48 -4.22
N THR A 40 1.37 4.20 -5.36
CA THR A 40 0.79 4.41 -6.68
C THR A 40 -0.39 3.46 -6.93
N ALA A 41 -0.25 2.19 -6.57
CA ALA A 41 -1.31 1.19 -6.62
C ALA A 41 -2.49 1.61 -5.73
N LEU A 42 -2.22 1.99 -4.48
CA LEU A 42 -3.23 2.48 -3.54
C LEU A 42 -3.92 3.75 -4.02
N ARG A 43 -3.20 4.72 -4.57
CA ARG A 43 -3.80 5.93 -5.18
C ARG A 43 -4.72 5.54 -6.33
N LYS A 44 -4.28 4.65 -7.21
CA LYS A 44 -5.06 4.21 -8.37
C LYS A 44 -6.33 3.46 -7.94
N GLN A 45 -6.27 2.67 -6.86
CA GLN A 45 -7.45 2.02 -6.26
C GLN A 45 -8.36 3.00 -5.51
N GLY A 46 -7.78 3.98 -4.80
CA GLY A 46 -8.53 4.98 -4.03
C GLY A 46 -9.30 5.98 -4.90
N VAL A 47 -8.76 6.37 -6.06
CA VAL A 47 -9.46 7.24 -7.02
C VAL A 47 -10.75 6.58 -7.53
N SER A 48 -10.78 5.23 -7.62
CA SER A 48 -11.98 4.49 -8.00
C SER A 48 -13.07 4.52 -6.91
N THR A 49 -12.68 4.70 -5.65
CA THR A 49 -13.61 4.76 -4.51
C THR A 49 -14.08 6.19 -4.22
N ALA A 50 -13.29 7.20 -4.58
CA ALA A 50 -13.62 8.62 -4.42
C ALA A 50 -14.59 9.20 -5.48
N ALA A 51 -15.13 8.37 -6.38
CA ALA A 51 -16.05 8.79 -7.44
C ALA A 51 -17.52 8.46 -7.14
N LYS A 52 -17.99 8.70 -5.91
CA LYS A 52 -19.42 8.68 -5.55
C LYS A 52 -19.80 9.91 -4.76
#